data_AF-A0A7S0CI37-F1
#
_entry.id   AF-A0A7S0CI37-F1
#
_cell.length_a   1.000
_cell.length_b   1.000
_cell.length_c   1.000
_cell.angle_alpha   90.00
_cell.angle_beta   90.00
_cell.angle_gamma   90.00
#
_symmetry.space_group_name_H-M   'P 1'
#
loop_
_entity.id
_entity.type
_entity.pdbx_description
1 polymer ?
#
loop_
_entity_poly.entity_id
_entity_poly.type
_entity_poly.pdbx_seq_one_letter_code
_entity_poly.pdbx_strand_id
1 'polypeptide(L)'
;NTTSDIPTTQPTYFPSASPTYLPSGHPTYLPSGIPSKVKTLSCSTAMEIFVPISGEESLKNETSPQYLAMDWIVNHDGANMTLKEEDKIIQRYALAVFYFSTQGKNWNHQ
;
A
#
# COMPACT_ATOMS: atom_id res chain seq x y z
N ASN A 1 6.41 35.09 -72.07
CA ASN A 1 6.58 33.71 -72.59
C ASN A 1 5.45 32.83 -72.08
N THR A 2 4.39 32.81 -72.90
CA THR A 2 3.49 31.69 -73.24
C THR A 2 3.16 30.60 -72.20
N THR A 3 1.87 30.59 -71.87
CA THR A 3 1.01 29.58 -71.23
C THR A 3 1.07 28.18 -71.86
N SER A 4 0.89 27.13 -71.05
CA SER A 4 0.13 25.95 -71.51
C SER A 4 -0.40 25.14 -70.32
N ASP A 5 -1.69 25.34 -70.03
CA ASP A 5 -2.56 24.41 -69.34
C ASP A 5 -2.70 23.10 -70.14
N ILE A 6 -2.67 21.95 -69.46
CA ILE A 6 -3.27 20.70 -69.96
C ILE A 6 -3.85 19.94 -68.74
N PRO A 7 -5.18 19.74 -68.65
CA PRO A 7 -5.80 18.93 -67.61
C PRO A 7 -5.92 17.48 -68.06
N THR A 8 -5.54 16.52 -67.22
CA THR A 8 -5.84 15.10 -67.45
C THR A 8 -6.72 14.56 -66.34
N THR A 9 -7.95 14.25 -66.72
CA THR A 9 -8.98 13.58 -65.96
C THR A 9 -8.67 12.09 -65.79
N GLN A 10 -8.62 11.58 -64.57
CA GLN A 10 -9.12 10.23 -64.26
C GLN A 10 -9.36 10.03 -62.76
N PRO A 11 -10.58 9.69 -62.31
CA PRO A 11 -10.83 9.26 -60.94
C PRO A 11 -10.73 7.73 -60.88
N THR A 12 -9.74 7.19 -60.17
CA THR A 12 -9.71 5.75 -59.87
C THR A 12 -10.15 5.54 -58.43
N TYR A 13 -11.46 5.30 -58.28
CA TYR A 13 -12.06 4.74 -57.08
C TYR A 13 -11.41 3.38 -56.76
N PHE A 14 -10.67 3.28 -55.66
CA PHE A 14 -10.36 2.02 -54.99
C PHE A 14 -10.26 2.24 -53.48
N PRO A 15 -11.26 1.83 -52.68
CA PRO A 15 -11.01 1.44 -51.30
C PRO A 15 -10.83 -0.07 -51.29
N SER A 16 -9.59 -0.55 -51.35
CA SER A 16 -9.29 -1.97 -51.15
C SER A 16 -8.26 -2.10 -50.06
N ALA A 17 -8.73 -2.30 -48.84
CA ALA A 17 -8.28 -3.35 -47.93
C ALA A 17 -8.81 -3.05 -46.52
N SER A 18 -9.62 -3.98 -46.02
CA SER A 18 -10.14 -4.10 -44.67
C SER A 18 -9.04 -3.96 -43.60
N PRO A 19 -9.36 -3.48 -42.38
CA PRO A 19 -8.40 -3.44 -41.28
C PRO A 19 -8.18 -4.86 -40.75
N THR A 20 -7.21 -5.59 -41.29
CA THR A 20 -6.87 -6.93 -40.82
C THR A 20 -5.71 -6.89 -39.85
N TYR A 21 -5.88 -6.28 -38.67
CA TYR A 21 -5.06 -6.62 -37.51
C TYR A 21 -5.87 -6.41 -36.22
N LEU A 22 -6.70 -7.40 -35.90
CA LEU A 22 -7.02 -7.70 -34.51
C LEU A 22 -5.69 -7.95 -33.78
N PRO A 23 -5.34 -7.24 -32.70
CA PRO A 23 -4.26 -7.72 -31.84
C PRO A 23 -4.75 -9.01 -31.19
N SER A 24 -4.30 -10.14 -31.73
CA SER A 24 -4.38 -11.43 -31.07
C SER A 24 -3.54 -11.38 -29.81
N GLY A 25 -4.11 -11.81 -28.70
CA GLY A 25 -3.34 -12.08 -27.50
C GLY A 25 -3.78 -11.20 -26.35
N HIS A 26 -4.76 -11.71 -25.62
CA HIS A 26 -4.94 -11.42 -24.21
C HIS A 26 -3.58 -11.26 -23.52
N PRO A 27 -3.36 -10.22 -22.70
CA PRO A 27 -2.27 -10.27 -21.77
C PRO A 27 -2.63 -11.35 -20.75
N THR A 28 -2.11 -12.57 -20.93
CA THR A 28 -2.05 -13.56 -19.84
C THR A 28 -0.95 -13.16 -18.86
N TYR A 29 -0.99 -11.91 -18.42
CA TYR A 29 -0.42 -11.52 -17.15
C TYR A 29 -1.54 -11.67 -16.13
N LEU A 30 -1.91 -12.93 -15.84
CA LEU A 30 -2.29 -13.21 -14.48
C LEU A 30 -1.03 -12.90 -13.66
N PRO A 31 -1.00 -11.88 -12.80
CA PRO A 31 -0.02 -11.94 -11.74
C PRO A 31 -0.37 -13.22 -10.97
N SER A 32 0.44 -14.27 -11.12
CA SER A 32 0.52 -15.37 -10.14
C SER A 32 1.05 -14.88 -8.79
N GLY A 33 0.90 -13.60 -8.48
CA GLY A 33 0.82 -13.12 -7.12
C GLY A 33 -0.51 -13.56 -6.56
N ILE A 34 -0.61 -14.85 -6.17
CA ILE A 34 -1.27 -15.12 -4.89
C ILE A 34 -0.66 -14.05 -3.96
N PRO A 35 -1.43 -13.11 -3.40
CA PRO A 35 -0.86 -12.27 -2.36
C PRO A 35 -0.37 -13.27 -1.34
N SER A 36 0.96 -13.45 -1.26
CA SER A 36 1.59 -14.09 -0.12
C SER A 36 0.88 -13.42 1.03
N LYS A 37 0.10 -14.15 1.83
CA LYS A 37 -0.70 -13.57 2.90
C LYS A 37 0.28 -12.81 3.77
N VAL A 38 0.48 -11.55 3.45
CA VAL A 38 1.29 -10.62 4.20
C VAL A 38 0.47 -10.53 5.46
N LYS A 39 0.90 -11.28 6.47
CA LYS A 39 0.20 -11.29 7.74
C LYS A 39 0.41 -9.87 8.25
N THR A 40 -0.64 -9.06 8.11
CA THR A 40 -0.72 -7.72 8.67
C THR A 40 -0.91 -7.86 10.16
N LEU A 41 -0.35 -6.92 10.91
CA LEU A 41 -0.48 -6.89 12.35
C LEU A 41 -1.96 -6.73 12.75
N SER A 42 -2.52 -7.74 13.43
CA SER A 42 -3.84 -7.71 14.05
C SER A 42 -3.71 -7.53 15.56
N CYS A 43 -4.81 -7.21 16.25
CA CYS A 43 -4.82 -7.16 17.71
C CYS A 43 -4.36 -8.49 18.35
N SER A 44 -4.80 -9.63 17.81
CA SER A 44 -4.37 -10.95 18.31
C SER A 44 -2.86 -11.17 18.18
N THR A 45 -2.26 -10.85 17.02
CA THR A 45 -0.82 -11.02 16.84
C THR A 45 -0.01 -9.94 17.56
N ALA A 46 -0.54 -8.73 17.73
CA ALA A 46 0.08 -7.70 18.55
C ALA A 46 0.22 -8.14 20.01
N MET A 47 -0.81 -8.80 20.56
CA MET A 47 -0.74 -9.38 21.91
C MET A 47 0.34 -10.45 22.01
N GLU A 48 0.45 -11.35 21.02
CA GLU A 48 1.50 -12.38 20.98
C GLU A 48 2.92 -11.77 21.05
N ILE A 49 3.13 -10.65 20.38
CA ILE A 49 4.44 -9.96 20.31
C ILE A 49 4.70 -9.13 21.58
N PHE A 50 3.72 -8.39 22.08
CA PHE A 50 3.95 -7.39 23.12
C PHE A 50 3.78 -7.91 24.55
N VAL A 51 2.99 -8.96 24.78
CA VAL A 51 2.84 -9.59 26.11
C VAL A 51 4.20 -9.97 26.74
N PRO A 52 5.12 -10.66 26.05
CA PRO A 52 6.42 -10.98 26.64
C PRO A 52 7.31 -9.75 26.92
N ILE A 53 7.02 -8.60 26.32
CA ILE A 53 7.79 -7.35 26.46
C ILE A 53 7.27 -6.49 27.62
N SER A 54 5.95 -6.44 27.82
CA SER A 54 5.30 -5.45 28.70
C SER A 54 4.36 -6.05 29.74
N GLY A 55 4.08 -7.34 29.66
CA GLY A 55 3.13 -8.04 30.53
C GLY A 55 1.67 -7.83 30.10
N GLU A 56 0.87 -8.87 30.30
CA GLU A 56 -0.54 -8.89 29.92
C GLU A 56 -1.39 -7.86 30.69
N GLU A 57 -1.09 -7.65 31.98
CA GLU A 57 -1.79 -6.67 32.84
C GLU A 57 -1.68 -5.25 32.28
N SER A 58 -0.48 -4.84 31.88
CA SER A 58 -0.24 -3.53 31.26
C SER A 58 -1.03 -3.40 29.96
N LEU A 59 -1.01 -4.43 29.11
CA LEU A 59 -1.71 -4.47 27.83
C LEU A 59 -3.23 -4.62 27.94
N LYS A 60 -3.78 -4.86 29.15
CA LYS A 60 -5.22 -4.83 29.43
C LYS A 60 -5.68 -3.54 30.09
N ASN A 61 -4.77 -2.75 30.66
CA ASN A 61 -5.09 -1.47 31.24
C ASN A 61 -5.16 -0.39 30.15
N GLU A 62 -6.37 0.03 29.78
CA GLU A 62 -6.64 1.00 28.71
C GLU A 62 -6.02 2.39 28.94
N THR A 63 -5.62 2.71 30.18
CA THR A 63 -4.95 3.96 30.52
C THR A 63 -3.42 3.88 30.52
N SER A 64 -2.86 2.68 30.37
CA SER A 64 -1.41 2.49 30.39
C SER A 64 -0.76 2.95 29.09
N PRO A 65 0.50 3.44 29.14
CA PRO A 65 1.26 3.74 27.93
C PRO A 65 1.43 2.53 26.99
N GLN A 66 1.51 1.32 27.55
CA GLN A 66 1.68 0.06 26.82
C GLN A 66 0.44 -0.27 25.98
N TYR A 67 -0.75 -0.18 26.59
CA TYR A 67 -2.01 -0.34 25.88
C TYR A 67 -2.16 0.71 24.78
N LEU A 68 -1.94 1.99 25.10
CA LEU A 68 -2.10 3.08 24.12
C LEU A 68 -1.12 2.95 22.95
N ALA A 69 0.11 2.49 23.20
CA ALA A 69 1.09 2.21 22.17
C ALA A 69 0.64 1.07 21.24
N MET A 70 0.16 -0.03 21.81
CA MET A 70 -0.36 -1.16 21.05
C MET A 70 -1.61 -0.79 20.25
N ASP A 71 -2.58 -0.11 20.87
CA ASP A 71 -3.79 0.37 20.20
C ASP A 71 -3.46 1.33 19.05
N TRP A 72 -2.51 2.24 19.27
CA TRP A 72 -2.04 3.14 18.23
C TRP A 72 -1.40 2.36 17.08
N ILE A 73 -0.54 1.40 17.35
CA ILE A 73 0.10 0.55 16.33
C ILE A 73 -0.91 -0.27 15.52
N VAL A 74 -1.94 -0.80 16.17
CA VAL A 74 -2.91 -1.69 15.51
C VAL A 74 -3.98 -0.90 14.74
N ASN A 75 -4.47 0.20 15.30
CA ASN A 75 -5.67 0.88 14.80
C ASN A 75 -5.40 2.23 14.12
N HIS A 76 -4.27 2.89 14.43
CA HIS A 76 -4.00 4.25 13.98
C HIS A 76 -2.77 4.35 13.09
N ASP A 77 -1.79 3.48 13.32
CA ASP A 77 -0.57 3.46 12.57
C ASP A 77 -0.82 2.83 11.20
N GLY A 78 -1.17 3.69 10.24
CA GLY A 78 -1.42 3.31 8.84
C GLY A 78 -0.21 2.75 8.10
N ALA A 79 0.90 2.48 8.79
CA ALA A 79 1.97 1.68 8.21
C ALA A 79 1.46 0.25 8.04
N ASN A 80 1.49 -0.23 6.80
CA ASN A 80 1.24 -1.63 6.47
C ASN A 80 2.40 -2.51 6.98
N MET A 81 2.50 -2.64 8.30
CA MET A 81 3.56 -3.38 8.98
C MET A 81 3.33 -4.86 8.77
N THR A 82 4.26 -5.46 8.03
CA THR A 82 4.29 -6.89 7.78
C THR A 82 5.01 -7.58 8.91
N LEU A 83 4.51 -8.72 9.41
CA LEU A 83 5.17 -9.48 10.48
C LEU A 83 6.60 -9.97 10.16
N LYS A 84 7.01 -9.92 8.89
CA LYS A 84 8.41 -10.20 8.50
C LYS A 84 9.39 -9.14 9.03
N GLU A 85 8.88 -8.00 9.48
CA GLU A 85 9.67 -6.90 10.04
C GLU A 85 9.40 -6.74 11.55
N GLU A 86 9.34 -7.86 12.29
CA GLU A 86 9.06 -7.87 13.73
C GLU A 86 9.96 -6.93 14.52
N ASP A 87 11.26 -6.87 14.22
CA ASP A 87 12.19 -5.92 14.86
C ASP A 87 11.74 -4.47 14.70
N LYS A 88 11.21 -4.09 13.53
CA LYS A 88 10.70 -2.72 13.30
C LYS A 88 9.40 -2.49 14.07
N ILE A 89 8.55 -3.51 14.20
CA ILE A 89 7.33 -3.45 15.01
C ILE A 89 7.69 -3.21 16.48
N ILE A 90 8.68 -3.93 17.01
CA ILE A 90 9.14 -3.77 18.39
C ILE A 90 9.79 -2.41 18.61
N GLN A 91 10.66 -1.95 17.70
CA GLN A 91 11.25 -0.62 17.78
C GLN A 91 10.18 0.47 17.82
N ARG A 92 9.18 0.35 16.96
CA ARG A 92 8.09 1.32 16.89
C ARG A 92 7.21 1.28 18.13
N TYR A 93 6.94 0.09 18.66
CA TYR A 93 6.26 -0.10 19.93
C TYR A 93 7.01 0.58 21.06
N ALA A 94 8.33 0.38 21.18
CA ALA A 94 9.14 1.03 22.22
C ALA A 94 9.07 2.57 22.12
N LEU A 95 9.12 3.13 20.91
CA LEU A 95 8.97 4.57 20.69
C LEU A 95 7.56 5.08 21.07
N ALA A 96 6.51 4.34 20.72
CA ALA A 96 5.14 4.68 21.07
C ALA A 96 4.91 4.62 22.59
N VAL A 97 5.44 3.60 23.27
CA VAL A 97 5.40 3.52 24.75
C VAL A 97 6.09 4.71 25.38
N PHE A 98 7.28 5.09 24.88
CA PHE A 98 8.00 6.27 25.36
C PHE A 98 7.18 7.55 25.16
N TYR A 99 6.59 7.72 23.98
CA TYR A 99 5.72 8.85 23.67
C TYR A 99 4.53 8.97 24.64
N PHE A 100 3.78 7.88 24.86
CA PHE A 100 2.63 7.91 25.79
C PHE A 100 3.06 8.04 27.26
N SER A 101 4.23 7.53 27.64
CA SER A 101 4.78 7.68 28.99
C SER A 101 5.20 9.12 29.31
N THR A 102 5.49 9.91 28.28
CA THR A 102 5.97 11.29 28.42
C THR A 102 4.87 12.33 28.20
N GLN A 103 3.59 11.95 28.35
CA GLN A 103 2.39 12.77 28.15
C GLN A 103 1.88 12.89 26.71
N GLY A 104 2.49 12.18 25.74
CA GLY A 104 1.95 11.96 24.39
C GLY A 104 1.46 13.24 23.70
N LYS A 105 0.14 13.35 23.48
CA LYS A 105 -0.48 14.48 22.77
C LYS A 105 -0.30 15.83 23.48
N ASN A 106 0.08 15.84 24.76
CA ASN A 106 0.28 17.04 25.56
C ASN A 106 1.72 17.61 25.48
N TRP A 107 2.57 17.09 24.58
CA TRP A 107 3.92 17.61 24.30
C TRP A 107 3.96 19.04 23.72
N ASN A 108 2.82 19.61 23.39
CA ASN A 108 2.66 20.95 22.80
C ASN A 108 2.73 22.10 23.81
N HIS A 109 3.00 21.85 25.10
CA HIS A 109 3.05 22.87 26.15
C HIS A 109 4.30 22.80 27.05
N GLN A 110 5.43 22.29 26.56
CA GLN A 110 6.69 22.24 27.33
C GLN A 110 7.57 23.47 27.12
#